data_AF-A0A1X7UR03-F1
#
_entry.id   AF-A0A1X7UR03-F1
#
_cell.length_a   1.000
_cell.length_b   1.000
_cell.length_c   1.000
_cell.angle_alpha   90.00
_cell.angle_beta   90.00
_cell.angle_gamma   90.00
#
_symmetry.space_group_name_H-M   'P 1'
#
loop_
_entity.id
_entity.type
_entity.pdbx_description
1 polymer ?
#
loop_
_entity_poly.entity_id
_entity_poly.type
_entity_poly.pdbx_seq_one_letter_code
_entity_poly.pdbx_strand_id
1 'polypeptide(L)'
;MPGKKGCASLQKSEERLTFQIRLVLLNLWELYRNFNDMYPDVMVGFSKLTELRPPYCILAGVNCTHSLCVCTIHENVKLLFESMELCGLETSDETSIQSYQHCIAHTMCHECQYVTLESVINAQEIHQCRYCFRVYRMTI
;
A
#
# COMPACT_ATOMS: atom_id res chain seq x y z
N MET A 1 23.38 -8.08 -2.11
CA MET A 1 23.59 -7.53 -3.47
C MET A 1 22.41 -6.63 -3.81
N PRO A 2 22.66 -5.38 -4.22
CA PRO A 2 21.62 -4.53 -4.81
C PRO A 2 20.93 -5.28 -5.96
N GLY A 3 19.60 -5.26 -6.02
CA GLY A 3 18.82 -5.94 -7.08
C GLY A 3 18.57 -7.45 -6.92
N LYS A 4 19.13 -8.13 -5.90
CA LYS A 4 18.78 -9.54 -5.61
C LYS A 4 17.49 -9.72 -4.79
N LYS A 5 17.02 -8.65 -4.16
CA LYS A 5 15.76 -8.66 -3.40
C LYS A 5 14.62 -8.54 -4.41
N GLY A 6 13.70 -9.50 -4.42
CA GLY A 6 12.58 -9.50 -5.37
C GLY A 6 12.84 -10.29 -6.67
N CYS A 7 13.71 -11.31 -6.66
CA CYS A 7 13.87 -12.23 -7.78
C CYS A 7 13.52 -13.66 -7.37
N ALA A 8 12.82 -14.40 -8.23
CA ALA A 8 12.50 -15.81 -8.07
C ALA A 8 13.26 -16.63 -9.11
N SER A 9 13.99 -17.66 -8.67
CA SER A 9 14.62 -18.62 -9.59
C SER A 9 13.67 -19.78 -9.87
N LEU A 10 13.47 -20.09 -11.14
CA LEU A 10 12.73 -21.27 -11.59
C LEU A 10 13.65 -22.17 -12.40
N GLN A 11 13.62 -23.47 -12.08
CA GLN A 11 14.27 -24.48 -12.90
C GLN A 11 13.33 -24.82 -14.06
N LYS A 12 13.74 -24.57 -15.30
CA LYS A 12 13.00 -25.00 -16.49
C LYS A 12 13.90 -25.90 -17.32
N SER A 13 13.56 -27.18 -17.36
CA SER A 13 14.37 -28.22 -17.98
C SER A 13 15.81 -28.23 -17.40
N GLU A 14 16.80 -27.73 -18.13
CA GLU A 14 18.22 -27.79 -17.79
C GLU A 14 18.80 -26.44 -17.31
N GLU A 15 18.04 -25.35 -17.43
CA GLU A 15 18.51 -24.02 -17.09
C GLU A 15 17.77 -23.42 -15.89
N ARG A 16 18.53 -22.76 -15.02
CA ARG A 16 18.02 -21.99 -13.89
C ARG A 16 17.74 -20.56 -14.35
N LEU A 17 16.48 -20.28 -14.67
CA LEU A 17 16.04 -18.94 -15.05
C LEU A 17 15.72 -18.12 -13.80
N THR A 18 16.13 -16.86 -13.80
CA THR A 18 15.84 -15.93 -12.70
C THR A 18 14.88 -14.86 -13.22
N PHE A 19 13.71 -14.77 -12.59
CA PHE A 19 12.67 -13.81 -12.93
C PHE A 19 12.57 -12.76 -11.83
N GLN A 20 12.29 -11.51 -12.22
CA GLN A 20 11.88 -10.50 -11.26
C GLN A 20 10.46 -10.81 -10.76
N ILE A 21 10.28 -10.74 -9.45
CA ILE A 21 8.97 -10.86 -8.81
C ILE A 21 8.12 -9.67 -9.22
N ARG A 22 6.89 -9.94 -9.68
CA ARG A 22 5.90 -8.95 -10.07
C ARG A 22 4.74 -9.00 -9.09
N LEU A 23 4.27 -7.81 -8.71
CA LEU A 23 3.08 -7.67 -7.87
C LEU A 23 1.85 -7.66 -8.77
N VAL A 24 0.87 -8.51 -8.47
CA VAL A 24 -0.46 -8.44 -9.05
C VAL A 24 -1.22 -7.36 -8.30
N LEU A 25 -1.54 -6.27 -9.00
CA LEU A 25 -2.22 -5.10 -8.41
C LEU A 25 -3.73 -5.30 -8.27
N LEU A 26 -4.29 -6.22 -9.06
CA LEU A 26 -5.70 -6.61 -8.99
C LEU A 26 -5.90 -7.68 -7.91
N ASN A 27 -7.07 -7.71 -7.30
CA ASN A 27 -7.46 -8.89 -6.55
C ASN A 27 -7.75 -10.07 -7.51
N LEU A 28 -7.80 -11.29 -6.98
CA LEU A 28 -7.96 -12.49 -7.82
C LEU A 28 -9.29 -12.51 -8.59
N TRP A 29 -10.36 -11.92 -8.03
CA TRP A 29 -11.67 -11.85 -8.68
C TRP A 29 -11.68 -10.88 -9.86
N GLU A 30 -11.08 -9.71 -9.70
CA GLU A 30 -10.89 -8.74 -10.77
C GLU A 30 -10.02 -9.32 -11.89
N LEU A 31 -8.93 -10.00 -11.52
CA LEU A 31 -8.06 -10.69 -12.48
C LEU A 31 -8.83 -11.77 -13.25
N TYR A 32 -9.65 -12.56 -12.56
CA TYR A 32 -10.48 -13.60 -13.19
C TYR A 32 -11.50 -13.01 -14.17
N ARG A 33 -12.17 -11.92 -13.78
CA ARG A 33 -13.13 -11.22 -14.64
C ARG A 33 -12.44 -10.68 -15.91
N ASN A 34 -11.33 -9.96 -15.73
CA ASN A 34 -10.54 -9.43 -16.84
C ASN A 34 -10.03 -10.54 -17.77
N PHE A 35 -9.64 -11.70 -17.22
CA PHE A 35 -9.23 -12.84 -18.01
C PHE A 35 -10.36 -13.35 -18.92
N ASN A 36 -11.57 -13.52 -18.37
CA ASN A 36 -12.73 -13.96 -19.14
C ASN A 36 -13.14 -12.93 -20.20
N ASP A 37 -13.04 -11.64 -19.89
CA ASP A 37 -13.36 -10.56 -20.83
C ASP A 37 -12.35 -10.51 -21.99
N MET A 38 -11.06 -10.75 -21.72
CA MET A 38 -10.01 -10.74 -22.73
C MET A 38 -9.93 -12.03 -23.55
N TYR A 39 -10.30 -13.16 -22.96
CA TYR A 39 -10.19 -14.49 -23.56
C TYR A 39 -11.52 -15.26 -23.43
N PRO A 40 -12.60 -14.80 -24.09
CA PRO A 40 -13.93 -15.37 -23.93
C PRO A 40 -14.02 -16.84 -24.39
N ASP A 41 -13.16 -17.26 -25.32
CA ASP A 41 -13.12 -18.63 -25.82
C ASP A 41 -12.36 -19.61 -24.90
N VAL A 42 -11.67 -19.08 -23.87
CA VAL A 42 -10.83 -19.88 -22.97
C VAL A 42 -11.58 -20.16 -21.67
N MET A 43 -12.16 -21.36 -21.60
CA MET A 43 -12.91 -21.80 -20.41
C MET A 43 -11.97 -22.26 -19.29
N VAL A 44 -11.67 -21.36 -18.35
CA VAL A 44 -10.88 -21.67 -17.16
C VAL A 44 -11.69 -21.32 -15.91
N GLY A 45 -11.78 -22.26 -14.96
CA GLY A 45 -12.40 -22.01 -13.67
C GLY A 45 -11.50 -21.17 -12.76
N PHE A 46 -12.08 -20.39 -11.84
CA PHE A 46 -11.36 -19.51 -10.91
C PHE A 46 -10.21 -20.22 -10.19
N SER A 47 -10.46 -21.37 -9.56
CA SER A 47 -9.44 -22.13 -8.85
C SER A 47 -8.27 -22.53 -9.76
N LYS A 48 -8.57 -22.93 -11.01
CA LYS A 48 -7.53 -23.31 -11.96
C LYS A 48 -6.71 -22.10 -12.42
N LEU A 49 -7.34 -20.94 -12.61
CA LEU A 49 -6.64 -19.69 -12.90
C LEU A 49 -5.68 -19.31 -11.76
N THR A 50 -6.12 -19.46 -10.50
CA THR A 50 -5.25 -19.17 -9.35
C THR A 50 -4.06 -20.12 -9.24
N GLU A 51 -4.24 -21.40 -9.61
CA GLU A 51 -3.18 -22.42 -9.63
C GLU A 51 -2.17 -22.18 -10.76
N LEU A 52 -2.65 -21.76 -11.94
CA LEU A 52 -1.82 -21.46 -13.10
C LEU A 52 -1.02 -20.16 -12.97
N ARG A 53 -1.25 -19.38 -11.92
CA ARG A 53 -0.51 -18.14 -11.66
C ARG A 53 0.99 -18.44 -11.58
N PRO A 54 1.83 -17.75 -12.38
CA PRO A 54 3.27 -17.92 -12.30
C PRO A 54 3.78 -17.64 -10.87
N PRO A 55 4.75 -18.41 -10.37
CA PRO A 55 5.23 -18.29 -8.98
C PRO A 55 5.98 -16.98 -8.71
N TYR A 56 6.47 -16.30 -9.75
CA TYR A 56 7.05 -14.95 -9.64
C TYR A 56 5.99 -13.83 -9.64
N CYS A 57 4.70 -14.15 -9.77
CA CYS A 57 3.59 -13.20 -9.62
C CYS A 57 2.96 -13.36 -8.24
N ILE A 58 3.13 -12.37 -7.36
CA ILE A 58 2.65 -12.41 -5.97
C ILE A 58 1.50 -11.42 -5.76
N LEU A 59 0.62 -11.71 -4.79
CA LEU A 59 -0.48 -10.80 -4.44
C LEU A 59 -0.02 -9.72 -3.48
N ALA A 60 -0.68 -8.56 -3.53
CA ALA A 60 -0.61 -7.59 -2.45
C ALA A 60 -1.03 -8.24 -1.12
N GLY A 61 -0.18 -8.13 -0.10
CA GLY A 61 -0.36 -8.78 1.21
C GLY A 61 0.59 -9.95 1.49
N VAL A 62 1.34 -10.44 0.50
CA VAL A 62 2.42 -11.42 0.75
C VAL A 62 3.57 -10.73 1.49
N ASN A 63 4.25 -11.42 2.42
CA ASN A 63 5.42 -10.87 3.13
C ASN A 63 6.40 -10.18 2.16
N CYS A 64 6.80 -8.93 2.46
CA CYS A 64 7.55 -8.01 1.59
C CYS A 64 6.77 -7.30 0.45
N THR A 65 5.44 -7.39 0.36
CA THR A 65 4.63 -6.59 -0.60
C THR A 65 4.05 -5.30 -0.04
N HIS A 66 4.04 -5.14 1.29
CA HIS A 66 3.63 -3.92 2.00
C HIS A 66 4.65 -2.77 1.87
N SER A 67 5.56 -2.85 0.90
CA SER A 67 6.68 -1.96 0.81
C SER A 67 6.72 -1.30 -0.55
N LEU A 68 6.24 -0.04 -0.52
CA LEU A 68 6.67 1.11 -1.31
C LEU A 68 5.77 1.47 -2.51
N CYS A 69 4.95 2.53 -2.35
CA CYS A 69 4.92 3.52 -3.43
C CYS A 69 6.25 4.27 -3.36
N VAL A 70 6.99 4.27 -4.46
CA VAL A 70 8.14 5.15 -4.71
C VAL A 70 7.74 6.35 -5.58
N CYS A 71 6.43 6.63 -5.64
CA CYS A 71 5.93 7.81 -6.31
C CYS A 71 6.21 9.04 -5.45
N THR A 72 6.62 10.15 -6.06
CA THR A 72 6.85 11.45 -5.38
C THR A 72 5.59 12.01 -4.70
N ILE A 73 4.41 11.42 -4.95
CA ILE A 73 3.10 11.85 -4.44
C ILE A 73 2.65 11.03 -3.22
N HIS A 74 3.06 9.75 -3.11
CA HIS A 74 2.77 8.88 -1.96
C HIS A 74 4.06 8.34 -1.37
N GLU A 75 5.05 9.23 -1.22
CA GLU A 75 6.33 8.93 -0.61
C GLU A 75 6.09 8.11 0.66
N ASN A 76 6.89 7.06 0.86
CA ASN A 76 6.74 6.22 2.04
C ASN A 76 6.84 7.14 3.26
N VAL A 77 5.71 7.38 3.91
CA VAL A 77 5.60 8.30 5.05
C VAL A 77 6.67 7.97 6.09
N LYS A 78 7.02 6.70 6.25
CA LYS A 78 8.13 6.29 7.12
C LYS A 78 9.48 6.90 6.69
N LEU A 79 9.82 6.87 5.40
CA LEU A 79 11.06 7.46 4.87
C LEU A 79 11.05 8.98 4.93
N LEU A 80 9.91 9.62 4.65
CA LEU A 80 9.76 11.06 4.80
C LEU A 80 10.00 11.47 6.26
N PHE A 81 9.36 10.79 7.20
CA PHE A 81 9.53 11.03 8.63
C PHE A 81 10.94 10.69 9.15
N GLU A 82 11.62 9.69 8.60
CA GLU A 82 13.04 9.41 8.91
C GLU A 82 13.98 10.48 8.34
N SER A 83 13.59 11.15 7.26
CA SER A 83 14.37 12.24 6.64
C SER A 83 14.14 13.60 7.31
N MET A 84 12.98 13.78 7.93
CA MET A 84 12.68 14.94 8.75
C MET A 84 13.30 14.72 10.14
N GLU A 85 14.14 15.64 10.60
CA GLU A 85 14.56 15.64 12.00
C GLU A 85 13.34 16.00 12.87
N LEU A 86 12.57 15.00 13.30
CA LEU A 86 11.35 15.17 14.11
C LEU A 86 11.61 15.75 15.51
N CYS A 87 12.87 16.02 15.85
CA CYS A 87 13.25 16.66 17.09
C CYS A 87 12.65 18.08 17.17
N GLY A 88 11.59 18.24 17.98
CA GLY A 88 11.00 19.53 18.30
C GLY A 88 9.59 19.77 17.73
N LEU A 89 8.96 18.77 17.09
CA LEU A 89 7.54 18.85 16.77
C LEU A 89 6.72 18.43 17.98
N GLU A 90 6.06 19.42 18.58
CA GLU A 90 5.07 19.22 19.63
C GLU A 90 3.68 19.29 19.03
N THR A 91 2.79 18.47 19.59
CA THR A 91 1.37 18.61 19.32
C THR A 91 0.79 19.81 20.06
N SER A 92 -0.37 20.31 19.66
CA SER A 92 -1.13 21.35 20.37
C SER A 92 -1.48 20.96 21.81
N ASP A 93 -1.46 19.65 22.09
CA ASP A 93 -1.63 19.07 23.41
C ASP A 93 -0.28 18.91 24.16
N GLU A 94 0.79 19.57 23.68
CA GLU A 94 2.17 19.55 24.18
C GLU A 94 2.82 18.15 24.20
N THR A 95 2.24 17.17 23.51
CA THR A 95 2.84 15.84 23.40
C THR A 95 3.90 15.83 22.29
N SER A 96 5.11 15.39 22.63
CA SER A 96 6.23 15.30 21.68
C SER A 96 5.99 14.21 20.64
N ILE A 97 6.14 14.55 19.36
CA ILE A 97 6.10 13.59 18.26
C ILE A 97 7.43 12.83 18.20
N GLN A 98 7.43 11.62 18.77
CA GLN A 98 8.63 10.79 18.85
C GLN A 98 8.76 9.78 17.70
N SER A 99 7.70 9.57 16.91
CA SER A 99 7.73 8.63 15.78
C SER A 99 6.65 8.92 14.75
N TYR A 100 6.84 8.41 13.51
CA TYR A 100 5.82 8.50 12.46
C TYR A 100 4.50 7.82 12.85
N GLN A 101 4.54 6.81 13.72
CA GLN A 101 3.33 6.12 14.20
C GLN A 101 2.43 7.06 14.99
N HIS A 102 3.03 8.00 15.73
CA HIS A 102 2.29 9.03 16.45
C HIS A 102 1.55 9.94 15.46
N CYS A 103 2.22 10.39 14.39
CA CYS A 103 1.59 11.19 13.34
C CYS A 103 0.51 10.43 12.56
N ILE A 104 0.74 9.15 12.27
CA ILE A 104 -0.28 8.33 11.61
C ILE A 104 -1.51 8.20 12.49
N ALA A 105 -1.35 7.96 13.80
CA ALA A 105 -2.48 7.92 14.73
C ALA A 105 -3.28 9.24 14.72
N HIS A 106 -2.60 10.39 14.69
CA HIS A 106 -3.23 11.72 14.61
C HIS A 106 -3.91 12.03 13.27
N THR A 107 -3.49 11.37 12.18
CA THR A 107 -4.09 11.53 10.84
C THR A 107 -5.12 10.46 10.49
N MET A 108 -5.46 9.57 11.43
CA MET A 108 -6.44 8.51 11.24
C MET A 108 -7.80 8.90 11.83
N CYS A 109 -8.87 8.59 11.12
CA CYS A 109 -10.20 8.72 11.68
C CYS A 109 -10.43 7.65 12.77
N HIS A 110 -10.77 8.07 13.98
CA HIS A 110 -10.99 7.16 15.13
C HIS A 110 -12.15 6.17 14.92
N GLU A 111 -13.13 6.52 14.09
CA GLU A 111 -14.31 5.70 13.84
C GLU A 111 -14.07 4.61 12.78
N CYS A 112 -13.36 4.94 11.70
CA CYS A 112 -13.19 4.03 10.56
C CYS A 112 -11.76 3.59 10.30
N GLN A 113 -10.79 4.07 11.08
CA GLN A 113 -9.35 3.73 11.00
C GLN A 113 -8.73 3.93 9.60
N TYR A 114 -9.31 4.82 8.79
CA TYR A 114 -8.74 5.22 7.50
C TYR A 114 -7.98 6.55 7.63
N VAL A 115 -6.86 6.67 6.91
CA VAL A 115 -6.07 7.91 6.82
C VAL A 115 -6.91 8.98 6.15
N THR A 116 -6.92 10.16 6.75
CA THR A 116 -7.77 11.25 6.29
C THR A 116 -7.00 12.11 5.30
N LEU A 117 -7.14 11.77 4.02
CA LEU A 117 -6.61 12.57 2.92
C LEU A 117 -7.56 13.74 2.64
N GLU A 118 -7.29 14.84 3.36
CA GLU A 118 -7.70 16.24 3.19
C GLU A 118 -9.15 16.61 2.81
N SER A 119 -9.72 17.50 3.64
CA SER A 119 -10.28 18.78 3.17
C SER A 119 -10.20 19.78 4.33
N VAL A 120 -9.27 20.74 4.27
CA VAL A 120 -9.24 21.87 5.20
C VAL A 120 -10.46 22.75 4.92
N ILE A 121 -11.46 22.72 5.80
CA ILE A 121 -12.61 23.62 5.71
C ILE A 121 -12.26 24.87 6.52
N ASN A 122 -11.93 25.97 5.84
CA ASN A 122 -11.86 27.34 6.39
C ASN A 122 -10.76 27.68 7.40
N ALA A 123 -9.49 27.33 7.15
CA ALA A 123 -8.32 27.82 7.92
C ALA A 123 -8.37 27.62 9.46
N GLN A 124 -9.38 26.89 9.93
CA GLN A 124 -9.56 26.34 11.26
C GLN A 124 -9.37 24.84 11.05
N GLU A 125 -8.60 24.16 11.90
CA GLU A 125 -8.13 22.78 11.76
C GLU A 125 -9.26 21.73 11.80
N ILE A 126 -10.19 21.84 10.87
CA ILE A 126 -11.41 21.06 10.75
C ILE A 126 -11.22 20.17 9.53
N HIS A 127 -11.19 18.87 9.79
CA HIS A 127 -10.94 17.83 8.81
C HIS A 127 -12.20 17.00 8.62
N GLN A 128 -12.52 16.67 7.36
CA GLN A 128 -13.58 15.71 7.05
C GLN A 128 -12.96 14.39 6.60
N CYS A 129 -13.38 13.28 7.21
CA CYS A 129 -12.97 11.96 6.77
C CYS A 129 -13.61 11.68 5.40
N ARG A 130 -12.79 11.41 4.39
CA ARG A 130 -13.26 11.09 3.03
C ARG A 130 -14.07 9.79 2.93
N TYR A 131 -13.96 8.91 3.92
CA TYR A 131 -14.62 7.59 3.93
C TYR A 131 -15.96 7.61 4.68
N CYS A 132 -16.03 8.24 5.85
CA CYS A 132 -17.24 8.28 6.67
C CYS A 132 -17.93 9.65 6.70
N PHE A 133 -17.38 10.64 5.99
CA PHE A 133 -17.87 12.03 5.89
C PHE A 133 -18.01 12.76 7.22
N ARG A 134 -17.50 12.19 8.32
CA ARG A 134 -17.51 12.84 9.64
C ARG A 134 -16.48 13.96 9.68
N VAL A 135 -16.89 15.06 10.30
CA VAL A 135 -16.06 16.23 10.56
C VAL A 135 -15.48 16.10 11.96
N TYR A 136 -14.17 16.27 12.09
CA TYR A 136 -13.47 16.28 13.36
C TYR A 136 -12.40 17.37 13.34
N ARG A 137 -12.05 17.85 14.52
CA ARG A 137 -11.01 18.85 14.69
C ARG A 137 -9.70 18.11 14.92
N MET A 138 -8.68 18.35 14.10
CA MET A 138 -7.33 17.87 14.40
C MET A 138 -6.65 18.96 15.19
N THR A 139 -6.45 18.72 16.48
CA THR A 139 -5.46 19.41 17.26
C THR A 139 -4.13 18.75 16.91
N ILE A 140 -3.37 19.34 15.96
CA ILE A 140 -1.99 18.90 15.71
C ILE A 140 -1.17 19.46 16.82
#